data_AF-A0A0H5RHP2-F1
#
_entry.id   AF-A0A0H5RHP2-F1
#
_cell.length_a   1.000
_cell.length_b   1.000
_cell.length_c   1.000
_cell.angle_alpha   90.00
_cell.angle_beta   90.00
_cell.angle_gamma   90.00
#
_symmetry.space_group_name_H-M   'P 1'
#
loop_
_entity.id
_entity.type
_entity.pdbx_description
1 polymer ?
#
loop_
_entity_poly.entity_id
_entity_poly.type
_entity_poly.pdbx_seq_one_letter_code
_entity_poly.pdbx_strand_id
1 'polypeptide(L)'
;DQIHLTVAMKTLRPGKDMLNIFIRKSLFNLPEKRSTPVIMVATGTGIAPFRAFIQEGMWHYREAKGDDKPKLPEWHLFFGCRYADDDFLYADEIRAAQEAGVVTGVHLAL
;
A
#
# COMPACT_ATOMS: atom_id res chain seq x y z
N ASP A 1 -12.85 -4.81 -22.20
CA ASP A 1 -12.25 -5.83 -21.30
C ASP A 1 -11.08 -5.20 -20.54
N GLN A 2 -10.41 -5.95 -19.66
CA GLN A 2 -9.27 -5.43 -18.86
C GLN A 2 -8.12 -4.89 -19.72
N ILE A 3 -7.84 -5.51 -20.87
CA ILE A 3 -6.73 -5.12 -21.75
C ILE A 3 -6.99 -3.74 -22.37
N HIS A 4 -8.19 -3.50 -22.89
CA HIS A 4 -8.56 -2.20 -23.44
C HIS A 4 -8.50 -1.07 -22.39
N LEU A 5 -8.85 -1.36 -21.14
CA LEU A 5 -8.78 -0.38 -20.05
C LEU A 5 -7.34 -0.03 -19.70
N THR A 6 -6.44 -1.00 -19.54
CA THR A 6 -5.03 -0.72 -19.23
C THR A 6 -4.36 0.11 -20.33
N VAL A 7 -4.62 -0.22 -21.60
CA VAL A 7 -4.10 0.54 -22.74
C VAL A 7 -4.67 1.97 -22.74
N ALA A 8 -5.97 2.12 -22.54
CA ALA A 8 -6.60 3.43 -22.45
C ALA A 8 -6.01 4.27 -21.32
N MET A 9 -5.84 3.69 -20.12
CA MET A 9 -5.25 4.38 -18.96
C MET A 9 -3.82 4.90 -19.24
N LYS A 10 -3.03 4.16 -20.02
CA LYS A 10 -1.67 4.58 -20.41
C LYS A 10 -1.65 5.82 -21.32
N THR A 11 -2.73 6.06 -22.06
CA THR A 11 -2.82 7.18 -23.02
C THR A 11 -3.52 8.43 -22.49
N LEU A 12 -4.06 8.38 -21.27
CA LEU A 12 -4.77 9.51 -20.66
C LEU A 12 -3.82 10.69 -20.40
N ARG A 13 -4.32 11.90 -20.63
CA ARG A 13 -3.60 13.15 -20.39
C ARG A 13 -4.16 13.85 -19.14
N PRO A 14 -3.33 14.05 -18.10
CA PRO A 14 -3.74 14.78 -16.90
C PRO A 14 -4.34 16.15 -17.23
N GLY A 15 -5.48 16.47 -16.61
CA GLY A 15 -6.17 17.75 -16.78
C GLY A 15 -6.90 17.95 -18.12
N LYS A 16 -6.90 16.95 -19.01
CA LYS A 16 -7.60 17.02 -20.31
C LYS A 16 -8.64 15.93 -20.49
N ASP A 17 -8.25 14.69 -20.20
CA ASP A 17 -9.12 13.54 -20.44
C ASP A 17 -9.91 13.22 -19.16
N MET A 18 -11.21 12.92 -19.32
CA MET A 18 -12.12 12.59 -18.21
C MET A 18 -12.33 11.08 -18.12
N LEU A 19 -12.23 10.54 -16.89
CA LEU A 19 -12.50 9.13 -16.61
C LEU A 19 -13.79 9.01 -15.80
N ASN A 20 -14.76 8.25 -16.31
CA ASN A 20 -15.95 7.93 -15.53
C ASN A 20 -15.63 6.78 -14.58
N ILE A 21 -15.72 7.04 -13.27
CA ILE A 21 -15.39 6.06 -12.22
C ILE A 21 -16.54 5.93 -11.22
N PHE A 22 -16.66 4.76 -10.64
CA PHE A 22 -17.51 4.51 -9.48
C PHE A 22 -16.75 3.65 -8.47
N ILE A 23 -17.07 3.80 -7.19
CA ILE A 23 -16.44 3.06 -6.11
C ILE A 23 -17.32 1.87 -5.76
N ARG A 24 -16.75 0.66 -5.83
CA ARG A 24 -17.40 -0.55 -5.30
C ARG A 24 -16.84 -0.86 -3.93
N LYS A 25 -17.71 -0.96 -2.91
CA LYS A 25 -17.30 -1.40 -1.58
C LYS A 25 -16.74 -2.82 -1.65
N SER A 26 -15.69 -3.06 -0.86
CA SER A 26 -15.02 -4.34 -0.70
C SER A 26 -15.10 -4.78 0.76
N LEU A 27 -14.96 -6.08 0.99
CA LEU A 27 -14.74 -6.65 2.33
C LEU A 27 -13.25 -6.56 2.74
N PHE A 28 -12.37 -6.23 1.81
CA PHE A 28 -10.94 -6.10 2.04
C PHE A 28 -10.60 -4.76 2.70
N ASN A 29 -10.67 -4.73 4.04
CA ASN A 29 -10.41 -3.56 4.86
C ASN A 29 -9.44 -3.91 6.00
N LEU A 30 -8.86 -2.89 6.62
CA LEU A 30 -8.10 -3.07 7.84
C LEU A 30 -9.00 -3.58 9.00
N PRO A 31 -8.43 -4.31 9.98
CA PRO A 31 -9.16 -4.67 11.19
C PRO A 31 -9.67 -3.44 11.95
N GLU A 32 -10.86 -3.52 12.54
CA GLU A 32 -11.44 -2.40 13.32
C GLU A 32 -10.54 -1.97 14.48
N LYS A 33 -9.93 -2.94 15.16
CA LYS A 33 -8.99 -2.69 16.25
C LYS A 33 -7.61 -2.44 15.68
N ARG A 34 -7.13 -1.19 15.79
CA ARG A 34 -5.83 -0.74 15.28
C ARG A 34 -4.61 -1.47 15.85
N SER A 35 -4.71 -2.10 17.02
CA SER A 35 -3.61 -2.91 17.59
C SER A 35 -3.56 -4.34 17.05
N THR A 36 -4.44 -4.70 16.11
CA THR A 36 -4.42 -6.03 15.49
C THR A 36 -3.24 -6.13 14.52
N PRO A 37 -2.36 -7.14 14.66
CA PRO A 37 -1.30 -7.41 13.70
C PRO A 37 -1.86 -7.66 12.29
N VAL A 38 -1.12 -7.24 11.26
CA VAL A 38 -1.53 -7.41 9.86
C VAL A 38 -0.39 -8.04 9.07
N ILE A 39 -0.69 -9.11 8.34
CA ILE A 39 0.24 -9.75 7.41
C ILE A 39 -0.27 -9.47 5.99
N MET A 40 0.53 -8.75 5.22
CA MET A 40 0.28 -8.37 3.85
C MET A 40 1.11 -9.26 2.94
N VAL A 41 0.48 -9.99 2.03
CA VAL A 41 1.16 -10.87 1.07
C VAL A 41 0.76 -10.47 -0.34
N ALA A 42 1.73 -10.05 -1.14
CA ALA A 42 1.48 -9.55 -2.49
C ALA A 42 2.62 -9.91 -3.45
N THR A 43 2.30 -9.97 -4.73
CA THR A 43 3.29 -10.02 -5.81
C THR A 43 2.94 -9.00 -6.88
N GLY A 44 3.94 -8.32 -7.43
CA GLY A 44 3.75 -7.28 -8.46
C GLY A 44 2.60 -6.31 -8.14
N THR A 45 1.64 -6.18 -9.06
CA THR A 45 0.49 -5.25 -8.91
C THR A 45 -0.47 -5.63 -7.78
N GLY A 46 -0.38 -6.83 -7.21
CA GLY A 46 -1.13 -7.25 -6.02
C GLY A 46 -0.84 -6.39 -4.77
N ILE A 47 0.20 -5.55 -4.80
CA ILE A 47 0.52 -4.60 -3.73
C ILE A 47 -0.45 -3.43 -3.63
N ALA A 48 -1.23 -3.15 -4.68
CA ALA A 48 -2.08 -1.96 -4.77
C ALA A 48 -2.98 -1.69 -3.54
N PRO A 49 -3.74 -2.67 -2.99
CA PRO A 49 -4.54 -2.41 -1.80
C PRO A 49 -3.69 -2.24 -0.53
N PHE A 50 -2.54 -2.92 -0.44
CA PHE A 50 -1.65 -2.79 0.71
C PHE A 50 -0.92 -1.45 0.76
N ARG A 51 -0.66 -0.84 -0.40
CA ARG A 51 -0.18 0.55 -0.45
C ARG A 51 -1.17 1.49 0.26
N ALA A 52 -2.48 1.29 0.07
CA ALA A 52 -3.49 2.09 0.77
C ALA A 52 -3.44 1.86 2.29
N PHE A 53 -3.28 0.61 2.74
CA PHE A 53 -3.15 0.28 4.16
C PHE A 53 -1.91 0.95 4.78
N ILE A 54 -0.77 0.88 4.09
CA ILE A 54 0.48 1.53 4.52
C ILE A 54 0.30 3.05 4.62
N GLN A 55 -0.36 3.68 3.65
CA GLN A 55 -0.65 5.11 3.67
C GLN A 55 -1.57 5.50 4.83
N GLU A 56 -2.58 4.68 5.15
CA GLU A 56 -3.46 4.89 6.31
C GLU A 56 -2.68 4.75 7.63
N GLY A 57 -1.79 3.75 7.73
CA GLY A 57 -0.89 3.60 8.87
C GLY A 57 0.06 4.80 9.04
N MET A 58 0.64 5.29 7.94
CA MET A 58 1.49 6.48 7.92
C MET A 58 0.73 7.76 8.29
N TRP A 59 -0.52 7.88 7.85
CA TRP A 59 -1.40 8.97 8.27
C TRP A 59 -1.59 8.97 9.78
N HIS A 60 -1.93 7.81 10.36
CA HIS A 60 -2.08 7.67 11.82
C HIS A 60 -0.79 7.94 12.59
N TYR A 61 0.36 7.50 12.08
CA TYR A 61 1.66 7.81 12.66
C TYR A 61 1.93 9.31 12.75
N ARG A 62 1.61 10.05 11.68
CA ARG A 62 1.81 11.51 11.61
C ARG A 62 0.85 12.29 12.51
N GLU A 63 -0.38 11.82 12.65
CA GLU A 63 -1.39 12.46 13.50
C GLU A 63 -1.17 12.23 14.99
N ALA A 64 -0.42 11.19 15.39
CA ALA A 64 -0.12 10.91 16.79
C ALA A 64 0.82 11.98 17.39
N LYS A 65 0.40 12.61 18.49
CA LYS A 65 1.17 13.65 19.22
C LYS A 65 1.58 13.13 20.60
N GLY A 66 2.80 13.48 21.04
CA GLY A 66 3.31 13.16 22.39
C GLY A 66 3.71 11.69 22.59
N ASP A 67 3.73 11.23 23.84
CA ASP A 67 4.01 9.84 24.23
C ASP A 67 2.89 8.86 23.84
N ASP A 68 1.79 9.37 23.30
CA ASP A 68 0.63 8.62 22.82
C ASP A 68 0.82 8.11 21.38
N LYS A 69 2.07 7.99 20.92
CA LYS A 69 2.38 7.27 19.68
C LYS A 69 1.84 5.86 19.85
N PRO A 70 0.76 5.48 19.13
CA PRO A 70 0.20 4.15 19.28
C PRO A 70 1.34 3.17 19.03
N LYS A 71 1.53 2.18 19.92
CA LYS A 71 2.37 1.02 19.60
C LYS A 71 1.84 0.51 18.26
N LEU A 72 2.59 0.79 17.20
CA LEU A 72 2.13 0.48 15.86
C LEU A 72 1.97 -1.05 15.83
N PRO A 73 0.81 -1.54 15.36
CA PRO A 73 0.56 -2.96 15.25
C PRO A 73 1.67 -3.63 14.44
N GLU A 74 2.01 -4.88 14.80
CA GLU A 74 3.01 -5.66 14.07
C GLU A 74 2.52 -5.90 12.63
N TRP A 75 3.09 -5.18 11.68
CA TRP A 75 2.69 -5.16 10.28
C TRP A 75 3.82 -5.69 9.41
N HIS A 76 3.58 -6.82 8.77
CA HIS A 76 4.56 -7.44 7.88
C HIS A 76 4.10 -7.38 6.43
N LEU A 77 4.99 -6.97 5.54
CA LEU A 77 4.81 -7.08 4.10
C LEU A 77 5.72 -8.19 3.55
N PHE A 78 5.12 -9.19 2.93
CA PHE A 78 5.78 -10.18 2.09
C PHE A 78 5.50 -9.83 0.65
N PHE A 79 6.54 -9.41 -0.09
CA PHE A 79 6.40 -8.92 -1.46
C PHE A 79 7.26 -9.70 -2.44
N GLY A 80 6.64 -10.25 -3.49
CA GLY A 80 7.31 -10.95 -4.57
C GLY A 80 7.48 -10.09 -5.83
N CYS A 81 8.71 -10.03 -6.34
CA CYS A 81 9.07 -9.35 -7.61
C CYS A 81 10.31 -10.01 -8.23
N ARG A 82 10.66 -9.74 -9.50
CA ARG A 82 11.80 -10.44 -10.15
C ARG A 82 13.14 -9.80 -9.82
N TYR A 83 13.18 -8.47 -9.81
CA TYR A 83 14.38 -7.69 -9.53
C TYR A 83 14.02 -6.57 -8.56
N ALA A 84 14.73 -6.49 -7.43
CA ALA A 84 14.43 -5.50 -6.40
C ALA A 84 14.59 -4.05 -6.90
N ASP A 85 15.55 -3.81 -7.79
CA ASP A 85 15.85 -2.47 -8.29
C ASP A 85 14.85 -1.98 -9.35
N ASP A 86 14.19 -2.90 -10.05
CA ASP A 86 13.27 -2.57 -11.16
C ASP A 86 11.80 -2.79 -10.80
N ASP A 87 11.49 -3.88 -10.10
CA ASP A 87 10.12 -4.38 -9.90
C ASP A 87 9.60 -4.19 -8.46
N PHE A 88 10.40 -3.62 -7.55
CA PHE A 88 9.91 -3.28 -6.20
C PHE A 88 9.03 -2.04 -6.22
N LEU A 89 7.78 -2.23 -6.67
CA LEU A 89 6.78 -1.17 -6.74
C LEU A 89 6.62 -0.46 -5.40
N TYR A 90 6.75 0.87 -5.42
CA TYR A 90 6.62 1.75 -4.25
C TYR A 90 7.68 1.53 -3.16
N ALA A 91 8.88 1.04 -3.52
CA ALA A 91 9.98 0.78 -2.60
C ALA A 91 10.22 1.91 -1.59
N ASP A 92 10.28 3.16 -2.06
CA ASP A 92 10.59 4.31 -1.19
C ASP A 92 9.46 4.61 -0.18
N GLU A 93 8.19 4.48 -0.59
CA GLU A 93 7.05 4.63 0.33
C GLU A 93 7.08 3.53 1.40
N ILE A 94 7.43 2.31 1.02
CA ILE A 94 7.49 1.15 1.92
C ILE A 94 8.67 1.27 2.88
N ARG A 95 9.84 1.70 2.40
CA ARG A 95 11.02 1.98 3.24
C ARG A 95 10.72 3.07 4.26
N ALA A 96 10.11 4.18 3.84
CA ALA A 96 9.71 5.25 4.76
C ALA A 96 8.72 4.76 5.84
N ALA A 97 7.79 3.88 5.47
CA ALA A 97 6.87 3.27 6.44
C ALA A 97 7.58 2.30 7.40
N GLN A 98 8.59 1.59 6.91
CA GLN A 98 9.43 0.71 7.74
C GLN A 98 10.27 1.51 8.73
N GLU A 99 10.91 2.59 8.29
CA GLU A 99 11.68 3.52 9.14
C GLU A 99 10.80 4.19 10.21
N ALA A 100 9.56 4.53 9.86
CA ALA A 100 8.58 5.06 10.81
C ALA A 100 8.05 4.00 11.81
N GLY A 101 8.36 2.72 11.60
CA GLY A 101 7.86 1.60 12.40
C GLY A 101 6.40 1.24 12.13
N VAL A 102 5.80 1.80 11.06
CA VAL A 102 4.42 1.48 10.63
C VAL A 102 4.36 0.10 10.00
N VAL A 103 5.40 -0.28 9.25
CA VAL A 103 5.60 -1.65 8.75
C VAL A 103 6.80 -2.22 9.48
N THR A 104 6.56 -3.14 10.42
CA THR A 104 7.61 -3.68 11.30
C THR A 104 8.53 -4.67 10.58
N GLY A 105 8.12 -5.25 9.46
CA GLY A 105 9.03 -6.03 8.63
C GLY A 105 8.62 -6.09 7.16
N VAL A 106 9.63 -6.00 6.30
CA VAL A 106 9.49 -6.11 4.85
C VAL A 106 10.34 -7.28 4.37
N HIS A 107 9.71 -8.24 3.70
CA HIS A 107 10.31 -9.48 3.25
C HIS A 107 10.17 -9.58 1.74
N LEU A 108 11.29 -9.59 1.02
CA LEU A 108 11.29 -9.69 -0.44
C LEU A 108 11.53 -11.14 -0.87
N ALA A 109 10.70 -11.61 -1.80
CA ALA A 109 10.95 -12.82 -2.57
C ALA A 109 11.35 -12.39 -3.99
N LEU A 110 12.62 -12.62 -4.35
CA LEU A 110 13.22 -12.29 -5.64
C LEU A 110 13.19 -13.49 -6.59
#